data_AF-A0A090WCE8-F1
#
_entry.id   AF-A0A090WCE8-F1
#
_cell.length_a   1.000
_cell.length_b   1.000
_cell.length_c   1.000
_cell.angle_alpha   90.00
_cell.angle_beta   90.00
_cell.angle_gamma   90.00
#
_symmetry.space_group_name_H-M   'P 1'
#
loop_
_entity.id
_entity.type
_entity.pdbx_description
1 polymer ?
#
loop_
_entity_poly.entity_id
_entity_poly.type
_entity_poly.pdbx_seq_one_letter_code
_entity_poly.pdbx_strand_id
1 'polypeptide(L)'
;MGTNPVVNVSPTNLIQLVSFRSDDNSGLLNVDFSQNSLLETVFIHGPFPGTPPPITTIDLSQNLNLVSFTGDFLDNVNTIIFPVTSTLTNIDVRYLSDPTFDLSLLSGLEDLRIGGWRGNVNITLPNVYTS
;
A
#
# COMPACT_ATOMS: atom_id res chain seq x y z
N MET A 1 23.76 3.99 -5.79
CA MET A 1 22.80 3.09 -5.12
C MET A 1 22.07 2.34 -6.22
N GLY A 2 21.91 1.01 -6.09
CA GLY A 2 21.32 0.19 -7.14
C GLY A 2 19.80 0.17 -7.02
N THR A 3 19.09 0.16 -8.15
CA THR A 3 17.64 -0.04 -8.14
C THR A 3 17.32 -1.52 -7.91
N ASN A 4 16.14 -1.80 -7.36
CA ASN A 4 15.58 -3.14 -7.28
C ASN A 4 14.84 -3.47 -8.60
N PRO A 5 15.39 -4.37 -9.44
CA PRO A 5 14.79 -4.71 -10.73
C PRO A 5 13.73 -5.82 -10.59
N VAL A 6 13.37 -6.23 -9.37
CA VAL A 6 12.33 -7.25 -9.15
C VAL A 6 11.04 -6.79 -9.80
N VAL A 7 10.55 -7.62 -10.72
CA VAL A 7 9.34 -7.35 -11.49
C VAL A 7 8.10 -7.84 -10.77
N ASN A 8 8.19 -8.99 -10.10
CA ASN A 8 7.05 -9.64 -9.46
C ASN A 8 7.39 -9.97 -8.00
N VAL A 9 6.53 -9.57 -7.09
CA VAL A 9 6.51 -10.01 -5.69
C VAL A 9 5.30 -10.93 -5.54
N SER A 10 5.53 -12.23 -5.35
CA SER A 10 4.48 -13.22 -5.10
C SER A 10 5.01 -14.31 -4.16
N PRO A 11 5.21 -14.00 -2.87
CA PRO A 11 5.74 -14.94 -1.88
C PRO A 11 4.68 -15.94 -1.41
N THR A 12 4.02 -16.61 -2.36
CA THR A 12 2.85 -17.49 -2.13
C THR A 12 3.13 -18.69 -1.25
N ASN A 13 4.40 -19.11 -1.13
CA ASN A 13 4.82 -20.19 -0.24
C ASN A 13 5.22 -19.72 1.17
N LEU A 14 5.31 -18.40 1.40
CA LEU A 14 5.67 -17.84 2.71
C LEU A 14 4.42 -17.63 3.57
N ILE A 15 3.73 -18.72 3.91
CA ILE A 15 2.47 -18.66 4.67
C ILE A 15 2.62 -18.09 6.11
N GLN A 16 3.86 -18.03 6.61
CA GLN A 16 4.22 -17.43 7.91
C GLN A 16 4.78 -15.99 7.77
N LEU A 17 4.62 -15.37 6.60
CA LEU A 17 5.09 -14.00 6.38
C LEU A 17 4.23 -13.00 7.17
N VAL A 18 4.85 -12.30 8.11
CA VAL A 18 4.20 -11.28 8.96
C VAL A 18 4.55 -9.86 8.51
N SER A 19 5.73 -9.67 7.91
CA SER A 19 6.19 -8.35 7.47
C SER A 19 6.85 -8.44 6.10
N PHE A 20 6.49 -7.52 5.22
CA PHE A 20 7.13 -7.34 3.91
C PHE A 20 7.70 -5.93 3.77
N ARG A 21 8.92 -5.84 3.25
CA ARG A 21 9.58 -4.59 2.89
C ARG A 21 10.26 -4.73 1.54
N SER A 22 10.02 -3.77 0.66
CA SER A 22 10.81 -3.59 -0.56
C SER A 22 11.12 -2.11 -0.80
N ASP A 23 12.38 -1.83 -1.12
CA ASP A 23 12.91 -0.49 -1.40
C ASP A 23 13.39 -0.39 -2.87
N ASP A 24 13.50 0.84 -3.37
CA ASP A 24 14.05 1.19 -4.69
C ASP A 24 13.46 0.40 -5.88
N ASN A 25 12.16 0.09 -5.84
CA ASN A 25 11.48 -0.72 -6.84
C ASN A 25 11.34 0.03 -8.17
N SER A 26 12.23 -0.21 -9.14
CA SER A 26 12.12 0.43 -10.47
C SER A 26 11.43 -0.46 -11.51
N GLY A 27 11.38 -1.77 -11.28
CA GLY A 27 10.82 -2.76 -12.22
C GLY A 27 9.51 -3.40 -11.80
N LEU A 28 8.99 -3.08 -10.60
CA LEU A 28 7.86 -3.77 -10.00
C LEU A 28 6.58 -3.57 -10.81
N LEU A 29 6.06 -4.67 -11.38
CA LEU A 29 4.81 -4.73 -12.15
C LEU A 29 3.66 -5.36 -11.36
N ASN A 30 3.96 -6.33 -10.50
CA ASN A 30 2.93 -7.06 -9.76
C ASN A 30 3.34 -7.35 -8.31
N VAL A 31 2.36 -7.23 -7.41
CA VAL A 31 2.46 -7.63 -6.01
C VAL A 31 1.25 -8.50 -5.67
N ASP A 32 1.49 -9.71 -5.17
CA ASP A 32 0.46 -10.66 -4.77
C ASP A 32 0.77 -11.21 -3.37
N PHE A 33 -0.02 -10.77 -2.38
CA PHE A 33 0.02 -11.24 -1.00
C PHE A 33 -1.21 -12.09 -0.62
N SER A 34 -1.96 -12.59 -1.61
CA SER A 34 -3.24 -13.30 -1.38
C SER A 34 -3.12 -14.54 -0.49
N GLN A 35 -1.95 -15.16 -0.44
CA GLN A 35 -1.66 -16.34 0.40
C GLN A 35 -0.98 -16.00 1.74
N ASN A 36 -0.65 -14.73 1.99
CA ASN A 36 0.06 -14.29 3.19
C ASN A 36 -0.95 -13.72 4.22
N SER A 37 -1.83 -14.58 4.73
CA SER A 37 -2.93 -14.17 5.64
C SER A 37 -2.45 -13.65 7.01
N LEU A 38 -1.21 -13.94 7.40
CA LEU A 38 -0.59 -13.46 8.64
C LEU A 38 0.15 -12.11 8.46
N LEU A 39 0.08 -11.49 7.29
CA LEU A 39 0.77 -10.24 6.99
C LEU A 39 0.18 -9.08 7.82
N GLU A 40 1.03 -8.45 8.63
CA GLU A 40 0.70 -7.33 9.52
C GLU A 40 1.26 -6.00 9.00
N THR A 41 2.43 -6.01 8.35
CA THR A 41 3.06 -4.77 7.86
C THR A 41 3.56 -4.90 6.44
N VAL A 42 3.24 -3.90 5.62
CA VAL A 42 3.70 -3.79 4.22
C VAL A 42 4.36 -2.45 4.01
N PHE A 43 5.60 -2.48 3.49
CA PHE A 43 6.33 -1.31 3.03
C PHE A 43 6.75 -1.51 1.57
N ILE A 44 6.34 -0.58 0.69
CA ILE A 44 6.72 -0.57 -0.72
C ILE A 44 7.17 0.84 -1.11
N HIS A 45 8.40 0.95 -1.62
CA HIS A 45 8.99 2.25 -1.96
C HIS A 45 9.61 2.23 -3.36
N GLY A 46 9.27 3.21 -4.19
CA GLY A 46 9.89 3.45 -5.50
C GLY A 46 11.24 4.19 -5.38
N PRO A 47 12.06 4.28 -6.43
CA PRO A 47 13.36 4.97 -6.35
C PRO A 47 13.22 6.50 -6.26
N PHE A 48 14.08 7.16 -5.48
CA PHE A 48 14.19 8.63 -5.43
C PHE A 48 15.65 9.14 -5.43
N PRO A 49 16.06 9.98 -6.40
CA PRO A 49 15.35 10.29 -7.64
C PRO A 49 15.33 9.05 -8.56
N GLY A 50 14.28 8.86 -9.35
CA GLY A 50 14.24 7.73 -10.28
C GLY A 50 12.92 7.63 -11.03
N THR A 51 12.84 6.58 -11.85
CA THR A 51 11.60 6.18 -12.52
C THR A 51 10.73 5.41 -11.53
N PRO A 52 9.52 5.89 -11.20
CA PRO A 52 8.58 5.18 -10.34
C PRO A 52 8.29 3.76 -10.86
N PRO A 53 7.99 2.79 -9.98
CA PRO A 53 7.64 1.44 -10.41
C PRO A 53 6.43 1.48 -11.35
N PRO A 54 6.39 0.63 -12.39
CA PRO A 54 5.28 0.58 -13.35
C PRO A 54 3.96 0.00 -12.80
N ILE A 55 3.97 -0.59 -11.60
CA ILE A 55 2.76 -1.10 -10.93
C ILE A 55 1.67 -0.02 -10.82
N THR A 56 0.44 -0.39 -11.16
CA THR A 56 -0.73 0.50 -11.10
C THR A 56 -1.68 0.19 -9.96
N THR A 57 -1.64 -1.03 -9.44
CA THR A 57 -2.59 -1.52 -8.44
C THR A 57 -1.87 -2.32 -7.36
N ILE A 58 -2.23 -2.09 -6.11
CA ILE A 58 -1.81 -2.91 -4.97
C ILE A 58 -3.08 -3.48 -4.33
N ASP A 59 -3.22 -4.81 -4.32
CA ASP A 59 -4.35 -5.50 -3.71
C ASP A 59 -3.93 -6.15 -2.38
N LEU A 60 -4.53 -5.68 -1.29
CA LEU A 60 -4.33 -6.18 0.08
C LEU A 60 -5.63 -6.70 0.68
N SER A 61 -6.67 -6.92 -0.14
CA SER A 61 -8.04 -7.24 0.29
C SER A 61 -8.13 -8.50 1.17
N GLN A 62 -7.19 -9.44 1.01
CA GLN A 62 -7.13 -10.69 1.78
C GLN A 62 -6.30 -10.61 3.06
N ASN A 63 -5.56 -9.51 3.28
CA ASN A 63 -4.64 -9.38 4.42
C ASN A 63 -5.36 -8.81 5.65
N LEU A 64 -6.32 -9.55 6.21
CA LEU A 64 -7.18 -9.09 7.31
C LEU A 64 -6.44 -8.79 8.63
N ASN A 65 -5.21 -9.27 8.79
CA ASN A 65 -4.35 -8.97 9.94
C ASN A 65 -3.47 -7.73 9.73
N LEU A 66 -3.57 -7.05 8.57
CA LEU A 66 -2.75 -5.90 8.25
C LEU A 66 -2.99 -4.77 9.26
N VAL A 67 -1.92 -4.35 9.92
CA VAL A 67 -1.90 -3.25 10.90
C VAL A 67 -1.41 -1.96 10.25
N SER A 68 -0.43 -2.07 9.35
CA SER A 68 0.17 -0.90 8.72
C SER A 68 0.53 -1.10 7.25
N PHE A 69 0.23 -0.08 6.47
CA PHE A 69 0.72 0.08 5.11
C PHE A 69 1.56 1.35 4.98
N THR A 70 2.71 1.24 4.32
CA THR A 70 3.52 2.38 3.91
C THR A 70 3.86 2.27 2.43
N GLY A 71 3.55 3.34 1.68
CA GLY A 71 3.83 3.46 0.25
C GLY A 71 4.46 4.81 -0.06
N ASP A 72 5.58 4.85 -0.78
CA ASP A 72 6.23 6.11 -1.18
C ASP A 72 6.81 6.01 -2.61
N PHE A 73 6.84 7.13 -3.33
CA PHE A 73 7.23 7.22 -4.74
C PHE A 73 6.53 6.19 -5.65
N LEU A 74 5.21 6.09 -5.48
CA LEU A 74 4.34 5.17 -6.19
C LEU A 74 3.52 5.91 -7.27
N ASP A 75 4.15 6.83 -8.01
CA ASP A 75 3.45 7.79 -8.88
C ASP A 75 2.62 7.15 -10.01
N ASN A 76 2.75 5.84 -10.27
CA ASN A 76 1.91 5.10 -11.22
C ASN A 76 0.76 4.31 -10.56
N VAL A 77 0.78 4.14 -9.24
CA VAL A 77 -0.28 3.44 -8.50
C VAL A 77 -1.48 4.35 -8.40
N ASN A 78 -2.59 3.90 -8.98
CA ASN A 78 -3.86 4.62 -9.03
C ASN A 78 -4.98 3.89 -8.28
N THR A 79 -4.67 2.74 -7.66
CA THR A 79 -5.62 2.01 -6.83
C THR A 79 -4.86 1.22 -5.77
N ILE A 80 -5.27 1.37 -4.52
CA ILE A 80 -4.89 0.46 -3.43
C ILE A 80 -6.18 -0.13 -2.86
N ILE A 81 -6.30 -1.45 -2.89
CA ILE A 81 -7.45 -2.16 -2.32
C ILE A 81 -7.07 -2.60 -0.92
N PHE A 82 -7.44 -1.82 0.09
CA PHE A 82 -7.21 -2.18 1.49
C PHE A 82 -8.17 -3.29 1.96
N PRO A 83 -7.75 -4.11 2.94
CA PRO A 83 -8.65 -5.05 3.59
C PRO A 83 -9.70 -4.30 4.42
N VAL A 84 -10.95 -4.78 4.38
CA VAL A 84 -12.00 -4.30 5.30
C VAL A 84 -11.80 -4.99 6.64
N THR A 85 -11.05 -4.35 7.52
CA THR A 85 -10.67 -4.88 8.83
C THR A 85 -10.51 -3.74 9.85
N SER A 86 -10.67 -4.06 11.12
CA SER A 86 -10.41 -3.14 12.24
C SER A 86 -8.95 -3.12 12.68
N THR A 87 -8.11 -4.00 12.14
CA THR A 87 -6.69 -4.11 12.53
C THR A 87 -5.81 -3.05 11.86
N LEU A 88 -6.22 -2.54 10.68
CA LEU A 88 -5.47 -1.55 9.92
C LEU A 88 -5.64 -0.16 10.55
N THR A 89 -4.67 0.22 11.37
CA THR A 89 -4.69 1.48 12.14
C THR A 89 -3.79 2.56 11.55
N ASN A 90 -2.77 2.21 10.75
CA ASN A 90 -1.79 3.17 10.22
C ASN A 90 -1.60 3.08 8.70
N ILE A 91 -1.81 4.20 8.01
CA ILE A 91 -1.55 4.35 6.57
C ILE A 91 -0.65 5.57 6.36
N ASP A 92 0.56 5.36 5.81
CA ASP A 92 1.44 6.43 5.32
C ASP A 92 1.67 6.26 3.82
N VAL A 93 1.12 7.15 3.03
CA VAL A 93 1.10 7.01 1.58
C VAL A 93 1.47 8.31 0.90
N ARG A 94 2.48 8.27 0.03
CA ARG A 94 2.94 9.46 -0.67
C ARG A 94 3.16 9.21 -2.16
N TYR A 95 2.97 10.28 -2.93
CA TYR A 95 3.17 10.31 -4.37
C TYR A 95 2.39 9.20 -5.10
N LEU A 96 1.08 9.08 -4.83
CA LEU A 96 0.18 8.27 -5.66
C LEU A 96 -0.39 9.05 -6.84
N SER A 97 -0.96 8.32 -7.79
CA SER A 97 -1.79 8.85 -8.88
C SER A 97 -3.29 8.60 -8.70
N ASP A 98 -3.70 8.00 -7.59
CA ASP A 98 -5.12 7.73 -7.29
C ASP A 98 -5.89 9.06 -7.10
N PRO A 99 -6.85 9.40 -7.98
CA PRO A 99 -7.62 10.64 -7.87
C PRO A 99 -8.72 10.55 -6.79
N THR A 100 -9.03 9.36 -6.29
CA THR A 100 -10.14 9.07 -5.37
C THR A 100 -9.69 8.08 -4.30
N PHE A 101 -9.06 8.59 -3.25
CA PHE A 101 -8.57 7.76 -2.16
C PHE A 101 -9.67 7.51 -1.12
N ASP A 102 -10.39 6.41 -1.30
CA ASP A 102 -11.53 6.02 -0.45
C ASP A 102 -11.12 5.10 0.69
N LEU A 103 -11.23 5.60 1.93
CA LEU A 103 -10.94 4.90 3.17
C LEU A 103 -12.20 4.67 4.01
N SER A 104 -13.40 4.88 3.43
CA SER A 104 -14.68 4.88 4.16
C SER A 104 -14.98 3.61 4.96
N LEU A 105 -14.41 2.47 4.52
CA LEU A 105 -14.60 1.16 5.15
C LEU A 105 -13.55 0.82 6.22
N LEU A 106 -12.54 1.66 6.43
CA LEU A 106 -11.44 1.41 7.37
C LEU A 106 -11.79 1.91 8.76
N SER A 107 -12.75 1.25 9.41
CA SER A 107 -13.27 1.65 10.74
C SER A 107 -12.21 1.66 11.86
N GLY A 108 -11.11 0.94 11.68
CA GLY A 108 -9.97 0.92 12.62
C GLY A 108 -8.88 1.96 12.35
N LEU A 109 -8.99 2.79 11.30
CA LEU A 109 -7.93 3.74 10.95
C LEU A 109 -7.77 4.82 12.04
N GLU A 110 -6.56 4.92 12.59
CA GLU A 110 -6.21 5.88 13.66
C GLU A 110 -5.23 6.96 13.17
N ASP A 111 -4.27 6.59 12.32
CA ASP A 111 -3.24 7.48 11.78
C ASP A 111 -3.21 7.43 10.25
N LEU A 112 -3.40 8.59 9.64
CA LEU A 112 -3.36 8.79 8.20
C LEU A 112 -2.35 9.88 7.86
N ARG A 113 -1.27 9.49 7.18
CA ARG A 113 -0.28 10.41 6.63
C ARG A 113 -0.32 10.31 5.11
N ILE A 114 -0.59 11.43 4.46
CA ILE A 114 -0.68 11.50 3.02
C ILE A 114 0.04 12.73 2.47
N GLY A 115 0.63 12.63 1.28
CA GLY A 115 1.27 13.78 0.64
C GLY A 115 1.83 13.50 -0.75
N GLY A 116 2.21 14.55 -1.46
CA GLY A 116 2.96 14.40 -2.72
C GLY A 116 2.15 13.98 -3.96
N TRP A 117 0.82 13.95 -3.90
CA TRP A 117 0.00 13.75 -5.10
C TRP A 117 0.34 14.79 -6.17
N ARG A 118 0.44 14.33 -7.42
CA ARG A 118 0.74 15.18 -8.57
C ARG A 118 -0.47 15.93 -9.12
N GLY A 119 -1.66 15.61 -8.60
CA GLY A 119 -2.93 16.25 -8.95
C GLY A 119 -3.85 16.38 -7.73
N ASN A 120 -5.05 16.91 -7.95
CA ASN A 120 -6.07 16.95 -6.91
C ASN A 120 -6.52 15.53 -6.55
N VAL A 121 -6.75 15.29 -5.27
CA VAL A 121 -7.24 14.02 -4.74
C VAL A 121 -8.50 14.28 -3.92
N ASN A 122 -9.53 13.46 -4.16
CA ASN A 122 -10.68 13.36 -3.28
C ASN A 122 -10.41 12.27 -2.26
N ILE A 123 -10.52 12.60 -0.98
CA ILE A 123 -10.26 11.64 0.11
C ILE A 123 -11.57 11.43 0.87
N THR A 124 -12.01 10.18 0.95
CA THR A 124 -13.17 9.78 1.75
C THR A 124 -12.65 9.12 3.01
N LEU A 125 -12.97 9.68 4.18
CA LEU A 125 -12.55 9.14 5.46
C LEU A 125 -13.58 8.14 6.03
N PRO A 126 -13.17 7.24 6.93
CA PRO A 126 -14.09 6.38 7.67
C PRO A 126 -15.17 7.19 8.39
N ASN A 127 -16.43 6.75 8.28
CA ASN A 127 -17.53 7.34 9.02
C ASN A 127 -17.64 6.70 10.43
N VAL A 128 -16.62 6.93 11.27
CA VAL A 128 -16.64 6.49 12.67
C VAL A 128 -17.17 7.64 13.53
N TYR A 129 -18.47 7.58 13.84
CA TYR A 129 -19.03 8.33 14.96
C TYR A 129 -18.58 7.63 16.24
N THR A 130 -17.63 8.21 16.98
CA THR A 130 -17.40 7.83 18.37
C THR A 130 -18.56 8.39 19.20
N SER A 131 -19.53 7.54 19.57
CA SER A 131 -20.54 7.83 20.60
C SER A 131 -19.94 7.80 21.99
#